data_AF-A0ABD3D624-F1
#
_entry.id   AF-A0ABD3D624-F1
#
_cell.length_a   1.000
_cell.length_b   1.000
_cell.length_c   1.000
_cell.angle_alpha   90.00
_cell.angle_beta   90.00
_cell.angle_gamma   90.00
#
_symmetry.space_group_name_H-M   'P 1'
#
loop_
_entity.id
_entity.type
_entity.pdbx_description
1 polymer ?
#
loop_
_entity_poly.entity_id
_entity_poly.type
_entity_poly.pdbx_seq_one_letter_code
_entity_poly.pdbx_strand_id
1 'polypeptide(L)'
;MEALLKPERILSPISTLRIKPVISHSRTFFRFPPSQSKRGRLIKSVLGSTAVDELSDIRNPAVSTAYRNPRISRPNQTVLDAQTKVCTGPTQTKPLNAEQAFKVLDTILKSVKGELKNEEQVSKAQLGAFFAAMTIRANAFPEPTQWSEGERRAMAYFWPHLVRVLPPDIIFLADPEQSIMGVSCSVGPRFVGNGTSEMRLVGALREVLAGGHLGYEEVQGVLRDVLPVSLGEEQSRDVSESLLSAFLIGQRMNRETDRELKAYCLAFDGEHGPAPVANIKSLTHYGEPYDGNTRYFRSTLFVAAVRSCYGESCLLHGVDWMPPKVGITEEQMLKFMGANTHLTPMHAKTLLEDEDVGFAYVSQREAQPSLYSLIGLREHIKKRPPLATTEKVQQFVRAKGKEAVVAGFYHEGYEESLLMLMRRRGGEEGALSMTTRVRSPNASKGLPVNYCSGFRSLSVTPADGVSRESFNMVVNASDYGFEPSDTPRTDRSVTRNIELGLAALRGEKGPAYDRIVLNAGMVDHLLGCDGAQDVNSALDRAREAIDSGKALDRLLSYIKMSNRFA
;
A
#
# COMPACT_ATOMS: atom_id res chain seq x y z
N MET A 1 23.17 -29.39 -73.57
CA MET A 1 24.02 -29.28 -72.36
C MET A 1 23.10 -29.28 -71.13
N GLU A 2 22.19 -30.24 -70.97
CA GLU A 2 22.38 -31.69 -70.71
C GLU A 2 22.78 -31.94 -69.24
N ALA A 3 21.99 -32.65 -68.42
CA ALA A 3 21.47 -34.05 -68.53
C ALA A 3 22.53 -35.07 -68.04
N LEU A 4 22.19 -36.24 -67.45
CA LEU A 4 20.92 -36.97 -67.28
C LEU A 4 21.14 -37.93 -66.05
N LEU A 5 20.18 -38.28 -65.18
CA LEU A 5 19.31 -39.48 -65.29
C LEU A 5 18.36 -39.66 -64.08
N LYS A 6 17.23 -40.34 -64.30
CA LYS A 6 16.31 -40.96 -63.31
C LYS A 6 16.01 -42.41 -63.73
N PRO A 7 15.43 -43.22 -62.83
CA PRO A 7 14.21 -43.99 -63.17
C PRO A 7 13.08 -43.88 -62.11
N GLU A 8 11.78 -44.08 -62.40
CA GLU A 8 11.09 -43.77 -63.66
C GLU A 8 9.55 -43.53 -63.58
N ARG A 9 8.71 -44.56 -63.28
CA ARG A 9 7.31 -44.70 -63.78
C ARG A 9 6.44 -45.66 -62.93
N ILE A 10 5.09 -45.67 -62.90
CA ILE A 10 4.01 -44.72 -63.34
C ILE A 10 3.02 -44.49 -62.14
N LEU A 11 1.65 -44.49 -62.11
CA LEU A 11 0.49 -44.65 -63.03
C LEU A 11 -0.71 -43.77 -62.55
N SER A 12 -1.85 -43.75 -63.26
CA SER A 12 -3.09 -42.94 -63.01
C SER A 12 -4.27 -43.49 -63.88
N PRO A 13 -5.46 -42.88 -64.11
CA PRO A 13 -6.06 -41.60 -63.63
C PRO A 13 -7.59 -41.66 -63.29
N ILE A 14 -8.26 -40.47 -63.20
CA ILE A 14 -9.73 -40.21 -63.37
C ILE A 14 -10.65 -40.67 -62.19
N SER A 15 -11.68 -39.93 -61.73
CA SER A 15 -12.66 -39.09 -62.44
C SER A 15 -13.11 -37.78 -61.74
N THR A 16 -13.90 -36.97 -62.45
CA THR A 16 -14.42 -35.64 -62.04
C THR A 16 -15.94 -35.55 -62.11
N LEU A 17 -16.59 -34.77 -61.24
CA LEU A 17 -17.90 -34.12 -61.49
C LEU A 17 -18.08 -32.84 -60.64
N ARG A 18 -19.04 -31.97 -60.97
CA ARG A 18 -19.02 -30.53 -60.59
C ARG A 18 -20.44 -29.90 -60.55
N ILE A 19 -20.61 -28.79 -59.78
CA ILE A 19 -21.75 -27.80 -59.80
C ILE A 19 -23.04 -28.29 -59.06
N LYS A 20 -23.49 -27.72 -57.90
CA LYS A 20 -24.30 -26.48 -57.63
C LYS A 20 -25.71 -26.43 -58.29
N PRO A 21 -26.74 -25.68 -57.79
CA PRO A 21 -26.93 -24.88 -56.55
C PRO A 21 -28.39 -24.91 -55.93
N VAL A 22 -28.75 -23.90 -55.09
CA VAL A 22 -30.11 -23.24 -54.91
C VAL A 22 -31.16 -23.72 -53.85
N ILE A 23 -31.31 -22.89 -52.79
CA ILE A 23 -32.54 -22.30 -52.13
C ILE A 23 -33.65 -23.14 -51.41
N SER A 24 -33.82 -22.85 -50.10
CA SER A 24 -35.07 -22.91 -49.26
C SER A 24 -35.64 -24.31 -48.85
N HIS A 25 -36.66 -24.49 -47.96
CA HIS A 25 -37.58 -23.55 -47.27
C HIS A 25 -38.20 -24.12 -45.95
N SER A 26 -38.16 -23.36 -44.84
CA SER A 26 -39.22 -23.27 -43.77
C SER A 26 -39.63 -24.47 -42.86
N ARG A 27 -40.42 -24.12 -41.81
CA ARG A 27 -41.24 -24.94 -40.87
C ARG A 27 -40.53 -25.55 -39.63
N THR A 28 -41.09 -25.50 -38.40
CA THR A 28 -42.27 -24.75 -37.89
C THR A 28 -42.13 -24.46 -36.39
N PHE A 29 -42.80 -23.42 -35.88
CA PHE A 29 -42.98 -23.20 -34.44
C PHE A 29 -44.05 -24.13 -33.85
N PHE A 30 -43.86 -24.54 -32.60
CA PHE A 30 -44.94 -24.82 -31.65
C PHE A 30 -44.68 -24.03 -30.35
N ARG A 31 -45.76 -23.64 -29.65
CA ARG A 31 -45.71 -22.65 -28.57
C ARG A 31 -46.74 -22.99 -27.50
N PHE A 32 -46.31 -23.13 -26.25
CA PHE A 32 -47.17 -23.29 -25.06
C PHE A 32 -46.66 -22.38 -23.92
N PRO A 33 -47.46 -22.09 -22.88
CA PRO A 33 -47.44 -20.80 -22.19
C PRO A 33 -46.40 -20.66 -21.04
N PRO A 34 -46.11 -19.43 -20.58
CA PRO A 34 -45.06 -19.17 -19.60
C PRO A 34 -45.48 -19.48 -18.16
N SER A 35 -44.69 -20.28 -17.46
CA SER A 35 -44.67 -20.31 -15.99
C SER A 35 -43.83 -19.15 -15.45
N GLN A 36 -44.29 -18.49 -14.38
CA GLN A 36 -43.58 -17.36 -13.78
C GLN A 36 -42.38 -17.82 -12.95
N SER A 37 -41.21 -17.22 -13.16
CA SER A 37 -40.06 -17.35 -12.25
C SER A 37 -39.28 -16.03 -12.20
N LYS A 38 -39.25 -15.39 -11.02
CA LYS A 38 -38.53 -14.13 -10.78
C LYS A 38 -37.05 -14.39 -10.44
N ARG A 39 -36.18 -14.54 -11.45
CA ARG A 39 -34.70 -14.43 -11.29
C ARG A 39 -34.06 -14.09 -12.65
N GLY A 40 -33.06 -13.20 -12.66
CA GLY A 40 -32.30 -12.85 -13.89
C GLY A 40 -32.36 -11.38 -14.36
N ARG A 41 -32.36 -10.38 -13.46
CA ARG A 41 -32.16 -8.95 -13.82
C ARG A 41 -31.22 -8.19 -12.87
N LEU A 42 -30.01 -8.70 -12.70
CA LEU A 42 -28.81 -7.90 -12.40
C LEU A 42 -27.67 -8.35 -13.34
N ILE A 43 -26.58 -7.58 -13.41
CA ILE A 43 -25.34 -7.90 -14.16
C ILE A 43 -25.50 -7.93 -15.70
N LYS A 44 -26.41 -7.14 -16.30
CA LYS A 44 -26.44 -6.95 -17.77
C LYS A 44 -26.94 -5.56 -18.23
N SER A 45 -26.31 -4.48 -17.75
CA SER A 45 -26.59 -3.11 -18.19
C SER A 45 -25.46 -2.09 -17.97
N VAL A 46 -24.18 -2.48 -18.15
CA VAL A 46 -23.02 -1.55 -18.13
C VAL A 46 -22.02 -1.88 -19.25
N LEU A 47 -22.52 -2.11 -20.48
CA LEU A 47 -21.71 -2.22 -21.70
C LEU A 47 -22.49 -1.58 -22.86
N GLY A 48 -22.07 -0.38 -23.25
CA GLY A 48 -22.69 0.42 -24.31
C GLY A 48 -22.20 1.87 -24.24
N SER A 49 -21.25 2.23 -25.10
CA SER A 49 -20.68 3.57 -25.18
C SER A 49 -21.09 4.26 -26.48
N THR A 50 -21.55 5.52 -26.39
CA THR A 50 -21.08 6.69 -27.18
C THR A 50 -22.03 7.89 -27.02
N ALA A 51 -21.43 9.09 -27.03
CA ALA A 51 -22.04 10.44 -27.07
C ALA A 51 -22.92 10.88 -25.88
N VAL A 52 -22.97 12.18 -25.52
CA VAL A 52 -22.02 13.32 -25.64
C VAL A 52 -22.28 14.22 -24.41
N ASP A 53 -21.32 15.08 -24.07
CA ASP A 53 -21.28 16.04 -22.95
C ASP A 53 -22.63 16.59 -22.42
N GLU A 54 -22.94 16.27 -21.15
CA GLU A 54 -23.47 17.19 -20.09
C GLU A 54 -23.78 16.39 -18.80
N LEU A 55 -22.76 15.80 -18.15
CA LEU A 55 -22.93 15.03 -16.89
C LEU A 55 -21.65 15.00 -16.02
N SER A 56 -21.13 16.17 -15.69
CA SER A 56 -19.80 16.37 -15.12
C SER A 56 -19.69 16.15 -13.60
N ASP A 57 -20.00 14.94 -13.09
CA ASP A 57 -19.40 14.45 -11.83
C ASP A 57 -19.44 12.92 -11.62
N ILE A 58 -19.61 12.11 -12.67
CA ILE A 58 -19.59 10.64 -12.56
C ILE A 58 -18.16 10.14 -12.32
N ARG A 59 -17.73 10.15 -11.05
CA ARG A 59 -16.51 9.49 -10.58
C ARG A 59 -16.52 8.02 -10.99
N ASN A 60 -15.54 7.60 -11.79
CA ASN A 60 -15.39 6.19 -12.18
C ASN A 60 -14.75 5.37 -11.02
N PRO A 61 -15.48 4.51 -10.29
CA PRO A 61 -14.93 3.74 -9.18
C PRO A 61 -13.96 2.64 -9.64
N ALA A 62 -13.84 2.39 -10.94
CA ALA A 62 -12.86 1.45 -11.47
C ALA A 62 -11.40 1.95 -11.38
N VAL A 63 -11.14 3.18 -10.90
CA VAL A 63 -9.79 3.77 -10.83
C VAL A 63 -9.51 4.37 -9.44
N SER A 64 -8.37 4.02 -8.84
CA SER A 64 -7.99 4.43 -7.48
C SER A 64 -8.09 5.94 -7.20
N THR A 65 -7.83 6.81 -8.18
CA THR A 65 -7.95 8.26 -8.03
C THR A 65 -9.36 8.76 -7.71
N ALA A 66 -10.41 7.99 -8.04
CA ALA A 66 -11.79 8.34 -7.70
C ALA A 66 -12.10 8.29 -6.19
N TYR A 67 -11.30 7.54 -5.42
CA TYR A 67 -11.43 7.41 -3.96
C TYR A 67 -10.77 8.57 -3.20
N ARG A 68 -10.09 9.50 -3.88
CA ARG A 68 -9.53 10.71 -3.25
C ARG A 68 -10.66 11.58 -2.68
N ASN A 69 -10.58 11.90 -1.39
CA ASN A 69 -11.45 12.89 -0.75
C ASN A 69 -11.29 14.26 -1.46
N PRO A 70 -12.37 14.88 -1.98
CA PRO A 70 -12.28 16.18 -2.67
C PRO A 70 -11.93 17.34 -1.74
N ARG A 71 -12.19 17.23 -0.43
CA ARG A 71 -11.93 18.31 0.55
C ARG A 71 -10.44 18.54 0.81
N ILE A 72 -9.59 17.58 0.47
CA ILE A 72 -8.13 17.70 0.56
C ILE A 72 -7.68 18.61 -0.60
N SER A 73 -7.08 19.77 -0.30
CA SER A 73 -6.43 20.63 -1.30
C SER A 73 -5.37 19.86 -2.10
N ARG A 74 -5.03 20.29 -3.31
CA ARG A 74 -3.92 19.65 -4.04
C ARG A 74 -2.59 20.33 -3.68
N PRO A 75 -1.47 19.59 -3.65
CA PRO A 75 -0.16 20.20 -3.53
C PRO A 75 0.22 21.00 -4.78
N ASN A 76 0.98 22.09 -4.58
CA ASN A 76 1.70 22.74 -5.67
C ASN A 76 2.70 21.75 -6.30
N GLN A 77 2.53 21.51 -7.61
CA GLN A 77 3.27 20.48 -8.33
C GLN A 77 4.77 20.78 -8.43
N THR A 78 5.18 22.05 -8.58
CA THR A 78 6.60 22.44 -8.66
C THR A 78 7.34 22.09 -7.37
N VAL A 79 6.74 22.36 -6.20
CA VAL A 79 7.34 21.98 -4.90
C VAL A 79 7.24 20.46 -4.69
N LEU A 80 6.17 19.81 -5.14
CA LEU A 80 6.01 18.35 -5.03
C LEU A 80 7.06 17.55 -5.81
N ASP A 81 7.47 18.01 -6.98
CA ASP A 81 8.56 17.41 -7.74
C ASP A 81 9.94 17.68 -7.12
N ALA A 82 10.12 18.84 -6.48
CA ALA A 82 11.31 19.13 -5.68
C ALA A 82 11.41 18.20 -4.46
N GLN A 83 10.32 18.04 -3.70
CA GLN A 83 10.21 17.09 -2.58
C GLN A 83 10.46 15.64 -3.06
N THR A 84 10.05 15.30 -4.28
CA THR A 84 10.36 14.00 -4.91
C THR A 84 11.87 13.77 -5.04
N LYS A 85 12.68 14.82 -5.22
CA LYS A 85 14.15 14.76 -5.29
C LYS A 85 14.88 14.90 -3.94
N VAL A 86 14.50 15.84 -3.09
CA VAL A 86 15.32 16.23 -1.92
C VAL A 86 14.92 15.53 -0.62
N CYS A 87 13.62 15.24 -0.43
CA CYS A 87 13.09 14.61 0.79
C CYS A 87 13.26 13.07 0.75
N THR A 88 14.49 12.53 0.78
CA THR A 88 14.70 11.07 0.75
C THR A 88 15.56 10.50 1.87
N GLY A 89 16.85 10.84 1.92
CA GLY A 89 17.81 10.25 2.86
C GLY A 89 19.26 10.36 2.36
N PRO A 90 20.27 10.15 3.24
CA PRO A 90 21.67 10.53 3.03
C PRO A 90 22.42 9.84 1.87
N THR A 91 21.77 8.88 1.21
CA THR A 91 22.34 8.12 0.07
C THR A 91 21.44 8.13 -1.17
N GLN A 92 20.24 8.73 -1.09
CA GLN A 92 19.25 8.72 -2.18
C GLN A 92 18.85 10.13 -2.64
N THR A 93 19.17 11.16 -1.85
CA THR A 93 18.80 12.54 -2.15
C THR A 93 19.52 13.02 -3.40
N LYS A 94 18.76 13.65 -4.31
CA LYS A 94 19.27 14.21 -5.55
C LYS A 94 19.15 15.73 -5.48
N PRO A 95 20.25 16.48 -5.27
CA PRO A 95 20.23 17.94 -5.22
C PRO A 95 19.50 18.57 -6.42
N LEU A 96 18.82 19.69 -6.21
CA LEU A 96 18.26 20.48 -7.31
C LEU A 96 19.40 21.12 -8.13
N ASN A 97 19.20 21.26 -9.45
CA ASN A 97 20.07 22.14 -10.24
C ASN A 97 19.67 23.61 -10.00
N ALA A 98 20.43 24.57 -10.53
CA ALA A 98 20.15 25.99 -10.32
C ALA A 98 18.74 26.39 -10.80
N GLU A 99 18.35 26.00 -12.01
CA GLU A 99 17.02 26.26 -12.59
C GLU A 99 15.88 25.76 -11.68
N GLN A 100 15.97 24.51 -11.22
CA GLN A 100 14.99 23.89 -10.32
C GLN A 100 14.95 24.60 -8.97
N ALA A 101 16.10 24.91 -8.38
CA ALA A 101 16.18 25.59 -7.08
C ALA A 101 15.58 27.01 -7.16
N PHE A 102 15.91 27.78 -8.21
CA PHE A 102 15.33 29.10 -8.46
C PHE A 102 13.81 29.01 -8.68
N LYS A 103 13.33 28.10 -9.53
CA LYS A 103 11.88 27.93 -9.78
C LYS A 103 11.12 27.59 -8.49
N VAL A 104 11.65 26.70 -7.67
CA VAL A 104 11.00 26.25 -6.42
C VAL A 104 10.91 27.39 -5.41
N LEU A 105 12.01 28.12 -5.18
CA LEU A 105 12.02 29.22 -4.21
C LEU A 105 11.23 30.45 -4.69
N ASP A 106 11.20 30.73 -6.00
CA ASP A 106 10.30 31.72 -6.62
C ASP A 106 8.82 31.32 -6.45
N THR A 107 8.48 30.05 -6.65
CA THR A 107 7.11 29.53 -6.47
C THR A 107 6.67 29.65 -5.00
N ILE A 108 7.55 29.33 -4.05
CA ILE A 108 7.32 29.50 -2.61
C ILE A 108 7.13 30.98 -2.26
N LEU A 109 8.02 31.87 -2.71
CA LEU A 109 7.93 33.31 -2.43
C LEU A 109 6.64 33.92 -2.98
N LYS A 110 6.24 33.54 -4.20
CA LYS A 110 4.97 33.97 -4.80
C LYS A 110 3.77 33.43 -4.04
N SER A 111 3.79 32.17 -3.63
CA SER A 111 2.67 31.55 -2.91
C SER A 111 2.42 32.20 -1.56
N VAL A 112 3.49 32.42 -0.77
CA VAL A 112 3.41 33.01 0.57
C VAL A 112 2.89 34.46 0.56
N LYS A 113 3.06 35.18 -0.56
CA LYS A 113 2.48 36.51 -0.79
C LYS A 113 1.08 36.52 -1.44
N GLY A 114 0.56 35.36 -1.87
CA GLY A 114 -0.66 35.30 -2.69
C GLY A 114 -0.49 35.76 -4.14
N GLU A 115 0.74 35.80 -4.67
CA GLU A 115 1.05 36.19 -6.06
C GLU A 115 0.83 35.05 -7.08
N LEU A 116 0.72 33.78 -6.64
CA LEU A 116 0.41 32.66 -7.55
C LEU A 116 -1.05 32.76 -8.06
N LYS A 117 -1.18 32.77 -9.40
CA LYS A 117 -2.46 32.79 -10.12
C LYS A 117 -2.57 31.55 -10.99
N ASN A 118 -3.72 30.89 -10.97
CA ASN A 118 -4.01 29.66 -11.74
C ASN A 118 -3.11 28.45 -11.41
N GLU A 119 -2.37 28.50 -10.29
CA GLU A 119 -1.64 27.36 -9.71
C GLU A 119 -2.13 27.11 -8.27
N GLU A 120 -2.06 25.86 -7.82
CA GLU A 120 -2.30 25.48 -6.43
C GLU A 120 -1.25 26.15 -5.51
N GLN A 121 -1.68 26.62 -4.33
CA GLN A 121 -0.77 27.22 -3.36
C GLN A 121 0.14 26.18 -2.71
N VAL A 122 1.33 26.59 -2.28
CA VAL A 122 2.26 25.74 -1.53
C VAL A 122 1.76 25.63 -0.09
N SER A 123 1.27 24.47 0.32
CA SER A 123 0.70 24.29 1.67
C SER A 123 1.75 24.33 2.78
N LYS A 124 1.31 24.57 4.03
CA LYS A 124 2.15 24.47 5.24
C LYS A 124 2.89 23.13 5.28
N ALA A 125 2.21 22.03 4.97
CA ALA A 125 2.81 20.69 4.87
C ALA A 125 3.90 20.55 3.78
N GLN A 126 3.82 21.30 2.67
CA GLN A 126 4.89 21.31 1.67
C GLN A 126 6.09 22.16 2.10
N LEU A 127 5.83 23.33 2.71
CA LEU A 127 6.89 24.19 3.24
C LEU A 127 7.69 23.47 4.33
N GLY A 128 7.02 22.85 5.30
CA GLY A 128 7.68 22.12 6.39
C GLY A 128 8.52 20.95 5.90
N ALA A 129 7.95 20.08 5.07
CA ALA A 129 8.67 18.97 4.42
C ALA A 129 9.86 19.42 3.55
N PHE A 130 9.76 20.56 2.86
CA PHE A 130 10.83 21.10 2.02
C PHE A 130 11.95 21.72 2.87
N PHE A 131 11.64 22.63 3.79
CA PHE A 131 12.67 23.31 4.59
C PHE A 131 13.36 22.36 5.58
N ALA A 132 12.65 21.43 6.21
CA ALA A 132 13.29 20.39 7.01
C ALA A 132 14.29 19.55 6.18
N ALA A 133 13.94 19.22 4.94
CA ALA A 133 14.84 18.53 4.03
C ALA A 133 16.05 19.37 3.63
N MET A 134 15.91 20.70 3.48
CA MET A 134 17.05 21.59 3.23
C MET A 134 17.96 21.68 4.46
N THR A 135 17.40 21.87 5.66
CA THR A 135 18.12 21.97 6.93
C THR A 135 18.94 20.72 7.25
N ILE A 136 18.31 19.53 7.23
CA ILE A 136 19.00 18.25 7.48
C ILE A 136 20.11 18.00 6.45
N ARG A 137 19.89 18.40 5.18
CA ARG A 137 20.91 18.31 4.12
C ARG A 137 22.08 19.27 4.29
N ALA A 138 21.91 20.39 4.99
CA ALA A 138 23.01 21.29 5.31
C ALA A 138 23.82 20.78 6.51
N ASN A 139 23.13 20.26 7.54
CA ASN A 139 23.72 19.90 8.82
C ASN A 139 24.40 18.51 8.84
N ALA A 140 23.72 17.47 8.36
CA ALA A 140 24.02 16.09 8.73
C ALA A 140 24.35 15.15 7.55
N PHE A 141 24.04 15.55 6.31
CA PHE A 141 24.21 14.67 5.15
C PHE A 141 25.63 14.70 4.57
N PRO A 142 26.10 13.60 3.95
CA PRO A 142 27.38 13.57 3.26
C PRO A 142 27.35 14.41 1.98
N GLU A 143 28.50 15.00 1.63
CA GLU A 143 28.69 15.98 0.54
C GLU A 143 27.86 15.72 -0.74
N PRO A 144 27.81 14.51 -1.34
CA PRO A 144 27.06 14.27 -2.58
C PRO A 144 25.53 14.47 -2.46
N THR A 145 25.00 14.57 -1.24
CA THR A 145 23.57 14.78 -0.95
C THR A 145 23.28 16.08 -0.19
N GLN A 146 24.32 16.84 0.18
CA GLN A 146 24.18 18.22 0.66
C GLN A 146 23.65 19.16 -0.43
N TRP A 147 23.58 20.46 -0.16
CA TRP A 147 23.14 21.45 -1.15
C TRP A 147 24.12 21.53 -2.32
N SER A 148 23.57 21.51 -3.54
CA SER A 148 24.32 21.86 -4.75
C SER A 148 24.70 23.33 -4.73
N GLU A 149 25.71 23.68 -5.50
CA GLU A 149 26.05 25.08 -5.79
C GLU A 149 24.89 25.85 -6.47
N GLY A 150 23.97 25.16 -7.14
CA GLY A 150 22.73 25.77 -7.65
C GLY A 150 21.74 26.12 -6.53
N GLU A 151 21.59 25.25 -5.53
CA GLU A 151 20.75 25.48 -4.36
C GLU A 151 21.32 26.56 -3.43
N ARG A 152 22.65 26.59 -3.22
CA ARG A 152 23.34 27.62 -2.43
C ARG A 152 23.09 29.03 -3.00
N ARG A 153 23.28 29.22 -4.31
CA ARG A 153 22.99 30.51 -4.98
C ARG A 153 21.51 30.88 -4.95
N ALA A 154 20.61 29.91 -5.16
CA ALA A 154 19.17 30.17 -5.11
C ALA A 154 18.75 30.60 -3.70
N MET A 155 19.22 29.92 -2.66
CA MET A 155 18.90 30.26 -1.27
C MET A 155 19.47 31.63 -0.88
N ALA A 156 20.72 31.94 -1.23
CA ALA A 156 21.32 33.24 -0.99
C ALA A 156 20.56 34.40 -1.66
N TYR A 157 19.94 34.16 -2.82
CA TYR A 157 19.10 35.14 -3.51
C TYR A 157 17.71 35.28 -2.88
N PHE A 158 17.01 34.18 -2.59
CA PHE A 158 15.61 34.22 -2.13
C PHE A 158 15.45 34.40 -0.61
N TRP A 159 16.35 33.89 0.22
CA TRP A 159 16.22 33.93 1.68
C TRP A 159 16.03 35.33 2.27
N PRO A 160 16.76 36.39 1.84
CA PRO A 160 16.57 37.76 2.33
C PRO A 160 15.16 38.33 2.09
N HIS A 161 14.38 37.73 1.17
CA HIS A 161 12.99 38.05 0.91
C HIS A 161 12.03 37.11 1.65
N LEU A 162 12.30 35.79 1.59
CA LEU A 162 11.49 34.75 2.25
C LEU A 162 11.40 34.96 3.76
N VAL A 163 12.50 35.25 4.44
CA VAL A 163 12.55 35.44 5.91
C VAL A 163 11.71 36.63 6.41
N ARG A 164 11.22 37.50 5.51
CA ARG A 164 10.34 38.63 5.84
C ARG A 164 8.84 38.33 5.70
N VAL A 165 8.49 37.20 5.05
CA VAL A 165 7.09 36.83 4.73
C VAL A 165 6.73 35.42 5.20
N LEU A 166 7.72 34.56 5.45
CA LEU A 166 7.50 33.22 5.98
C LEU A 166 6.97 33.26 7.42
N PRO A 167 5.99 32.40 7.77
CA PRO A 167 5.58 32.20 9.16
C PRO A 167 6.73 31.73 10.08
N PRO A 168 6.68 32.02 11.41
CA PRO A 168 7.80 31.76 12.32
C PRO A 168 8.21 30.29 12.46
N ASP A 169 7.25 29.37 12.33
CA ASP A 169 7.50 27.93 12.31
C ASP A 169 8.33 27.52 11.08
N ILE A 170 8.02 28.06 9.89
CA ILE A 170 8.83 27.81 8.69
C ILE A 170 10.25 28.39 8.82
N ILE A 171 10.38 29.58 9.43
CA ILE A 171 11.71 30.18 9.67
C ILE A 171 12.53 29.30 10.63
N PHE A 172 11.92 28.76 11.69
CA PHE A 172 12.55 27.78 12.58
C PHE A 172 12.96 26.49 11.84
N LEU A 173 12.08 25.94 11.01
CA LEU A 173 12.38 24.72 10.24
C LEU A 173 13.50 24.90 9.21
N ALA A 174 13.69 26.13 8.73
CA ALA A 174 14.71 26.52 7.73
C ALA A 174 16.07 26.88 8.35
N ASP A 175 16.10 27.50 9.53
CA ASP A 175 17.35 27.83 10.23
C ASP A 175 17.16 27.77 11.77
N PRO A 176 17.11 26.57 12.37
CA PRO A 176 16.75 26.40 13.78
C PRO A 176 17.75 27.04 14.74
N GLU A 177 19.02 27.16 14.32
CA GLU A 177 20.15 27.63 15.13
C GLU A 177 20.85 28.90 14.59
N GLN A 178 20.30 29.56 13.56
CA GLN A 178 20.89 30.73 12.87
C GLN A 178 22.28 30.47 12.25
N SER A 179 22.54 29.25 11.77
CA SER A 179 23.83 28.83 11.22
C SER A 179 23.80 28.52 9.71
N ILE A 180 22.62 28.42 9.10
CA ILE A 180 22.43 27.79 7.79
C ILE A 180 22.17 28.81 6.67
N MET A 181 21.29 29.79 6.93
CA MET A 181 20.72 30.65 5.90
C MET A 181 21.41 32.03 5.78
N GLY A 182 22.43 32.28 6.60
CA GLY A 182 23.38 33.41 6.51
C GLY A 182 22.83 34.80 6.88
N VAL A 183 21.53 35.04 6.77
CA VAL A 183 20.87 36.28 7.24
C VAL A 183 20.37 36.06 8.66
N SER A 184 20.94 36.79 9.62
CA SER A 184 20.58 36.72 11.04
C SER A 184 19.08 37.00 11.27
N CYS A 185 18.37 36.04 11.85
CA CYS A 185 16.96 36.15 12.21
C CYS A 185 16.71 35.44 13.55
N SER A 186 16.43 36.20 14.61
CA SER A 186 16.33 35.67 15.98
C SER A 186 15.12 34.75 16.24
N VAL A 187 14.37 34.37 15.21
CA VAL A 187 13.18 33.51 15.31
C VAL A 187 13.59 32.07 15.62
N GLY A 188 14.49 31.46 14.84
CA GLY A 188 14.82 30.03 14.93
C GLY A 188 15.16 29.57 16.36
N PRO A 189 16.23 30.08 16.99
CA PRO A 189 16.62 29.70 18.36
C PRO A 189 15.65 30.10 19.46
N ARG A 190 14.67 30.97 19.17
CA ARG A 190 13.65 31.43 20.14
C ARG A 190 12.27 30.79 19.91
N PHE A 191 12.10 30.03 18.83
CA PHE A 191 10.85 29.37 18.53
C PHE A 191 10.65 28.16 19.45
N VAL A 192 9.48 28.12 20.08
CA VAL A 192 9.05 27.10 21.05
C VAL A 192 7.65 26.55 20.76
N GLY A 193 7.07 26.88 19.59
CA GLY A 193 5.70 26.50 19.24
C GLY A 193 4.61 27.24 20.01
N ASN A 194 3.37 27.00 19.61
CA ASN A 194 2.16 27.55 20.19
C ASN A 194 1.52 26.53 21.15
N GLY A 195 1.81 26.66 22.44
CA GLY A 195 1.28 25.75 23.48
C GLY A 195 2.05 24.43 23.61
N THR A 196 1.56 23.55 24.49
CA THR A 196 2.33 22.39 24.98
C THR A 196 2.60 21.31 23.93
N SER A 197 1.64 21.03 23.05
CA SER A 197 1.80 20.04 21.97
C SER A 197 2.90 20.47 20.99
N GLU A 198 2.85 21.72 20.53
CA GLU A 198 3.89 22.25 19.63
C GLU A 198 5.24 22.38 20.35
N MET A 199 5.27 22.71 21.64
CA MET A 199 6.52 22.81 22.40
C MET A 199 7.28 21.47 22.45
N ARG A 200 6.58 20.35 22.65
CA ARG A 200 7.19 19.01 22.59
C ARG A 200 7.66 18.67 21.17
N LEU A 201 6.85 18.98 20.17
CA LEU A 201 7.17 18.77 18.76
C LEU A 201 8.39 19.59 18.31
N VAL A 202 8.50 20.85 18.73
CA VAL A 202 9.63 21.75 18.43
C VAL A 202 10.91 21.30 19.13
N GLY A 203 10.82 20.83 20.38
CA GLY A 203 11.96 20.22 21.07
C GLY A 203 12.51 19.01 20.30
N ALA A 204 11.63 18.07 19.95
CA ALA A 204 11.99 16.89 19.15
C ALA A 204 12.51 17.26 17.74
N LEU A 205 11.95 18.32 17.13
CA LEU A 205 12.41 18.82 15.83
C LEU A 205 13.83 19.36 15.85
N ARG A 206 14.33 19.95 16.95
CA ARG A 206 15.73 20.41 17.00
C ARG A 206 16.72 19.26 16.82
N GLU A 207 16.49 18.13 17.48
CA GLU A 207 17.32 16.93 17.29
C GLU A 207 17.15 16.34 15.88
N VAL A 208 15.91 16.19 15.40
CA VAL A 208 15.64 15.64 14.06
C VAL A 208 16.26 16.50 12.95
N LEU A 209 16.20 17.83 13.05
CA LEU A 209 16.80 18.77 12.10
C LEU A 209 18.34 18.83 12.17
N ALA A 210 18.93 18.40 13.29
CA ALA A 210 20.37 18.18 13.44
C ALA A 210 20.83 16.80 12.93
N GLY A 211 19.91 15.94 12.48
CA GLY A 211 20.19 14.59 12.00
C GLY A 211 20.11 13.47 13.06
N GLY A 212 19.60 13.78 14.27
CA GLY A 212 19.50 12.82 15.39
C GLY A 212 18.28 11.88 15.34
N HIS A 213 18.13 11.10 16.41
CA HIS A 213 17.16 9.99 16.52
C HIS A 213 16.53 9.91 17.91
N LEU A 214 15.20 9.91 17.96
CA LEU A 214 14.46 10.17 19.19
C LEU A 214 14.27 8.94 20.09
N GLY A 215 14.02 9.19 21.38
CA GLY A 215 13.56 8.19 22.34
C GLY A 215 12.17 7.63 22.03
N TYR A 216 11.89 6.44 22.59
CA TYR A 216 10.60 5.77 22.37
C TYR A 216 9.43 6.59 22.93
N GLU A 217 9.54 7.04 24.18
CA GLU A 217 8.51 7.87 24.82
C GLU A 217 8.39 9.28 24.20
N GLU A 218 9.46 9.78 23.57
CA GLU A 218 9.46 11.08 22.91
C GLU A 218 8.67 11.01 21.60
N VAL A 219 8.90 10.00 20.77
CA VAL A 219 8.09 9.77 19.56
C VAL A 219 6.63 9.48 19.93
N GLN A 220 6.37 8.61 20.92
CA GLN A 220 4.98 8.35 21.35
C GLN A 220 4.33 9.59 21.97
N GLY A 221 5.08 10.36 22.75
CA GLY A 221 4.64 11.60 23.37
C GLY A 221 4.36 12.71 22.35
N VAL A 222 5.13 12.81 21.27
CA VAL A 222 4.81 13.72 20.16
C VAL A 222 3.53 13.24 19.46
N LEU A 223 3.49 11.99 19.01
CA LEU A 223 2.36 11.48 18.22
C LEU A 223 1.00 11.60 18.93
N ARG A 224 0.94 11.35 20.24
CA ARG A 224 -0.29 11.47 21.04
C ARG A 224 -0.70 12.92 21.36
N ASP A 225 0.22 13.89 21.24
CA ASP A 225 -0.08 15.31 21.48
C ASP A 225 -0.51 16.06 20.20
N VAL A 226 -0.26 15.47 19.01
CA VAL A 226 -0.39 16.14 17.70
C VAL A 226 -1.33 15.44 16.71
N LEU A 227 -1.94 14.31 17.08
CA LEU A 227 -2.93 13.57 16.29
C LEU A 227 -4.21 13.31 17.12
N PRO A 228 -5.41 13.23 16.51
CA PRO A 228 -5.71 13.40 15.09
C PRO A 228 -5.50 14.83 14.57
N VAL A 229 -5.28 14.96 13.25
CA VAL A 229 -5.32 16.25 12.54
C VAL A 229 -6.76 16.59 12.15
N SER A 230 -7.17 17.83 12.39
CA SER A 230 -8.52 18.34 12.06
C SER A 230 -8.70 18.55 10.55
N LEU A 231 -9.78 18.02 9.96
CA LEU A 231 -10.13 18.22 8.54
C LEU A 231 -11.08 19.41 8.33
N GLY A 232 -10.72 20.59 8.88
CA GLY A 232 -11.49 21.83 8.76
C GLY A 232 -11.29 22.79 9.94
N GLU A 233 -11.98 23.93 9.90
CA GLU A 233 -11.83 25.08 10.82
C GLU A 233 -12.38 24.84 12.25
N GLU A 234 -12.83 23.63 12.59
CA GLU A 234 -13.44 23.31 13.89
C GLU A 234 -12.39 23.05 14.99
N GLN A 235 -11.87 24.15 15.55
CA GLN A 235 -11.36 24.38 16.94
C GLN A 235 -10.72 23.23 17.76
N SER A 236 -10.17 22.20 17.12
CA SER A 236 -9.50 21.06 17.73
C SER A 236 -7.99 21.18 17.53
N ARG A 237 -7.27 21.48 18.63
CA ARG A 237 -5.79 21.57 18.79
C ARG A 237 -4.99 21.58 17.47
N ASP A 238 -5.09 22.67 16.72
CA ASP A 238 -4.47 22.79 15.39
C ASP A 238 -2.94 22.94 15.50
N VAL A 239 -2.24 21.81 15.61
CA VAL A 239 -0.78 21.73 15.53
C VAL A 239 -0.35 21.95 14.09
N SER A 240 0.59 22.87 13.87
CA SER A 240 1.02 23.26 12.53
C SER A 240 1.43 22.06 11.68
N GLU A 241 0.73 21.90 10.55
CA GLU A 241 1.10 20.96 9.49
C GLU A 241 2.57 21.08 9.08
N SER A 242 3.19 22.26 9.21
CA SER A 242 4.59 22.47 8.83
C SER A 242 5.53 21.72 9.79
N LEU A 243 5.28 21.82 11.09
CA LEU A 243 6.07 21.15 12.13
C LEU A 243 5.84 19.63 12.06
N LEU A 244 4.59 19.20 11.86
CA LEU A 244 4.23 17.79 11.74
C LEU A 244 4.78 17.14 10.45
N SER A 245 4.72 17.85 9.32
CA SER A 245 5.32 17.38 8.06
C SER A 245 6.85 17.34 8.12
N ALA A 246 7.47 18.34 8.75
CA ALA A 246 8.91 18.37 9.00
C ALA A 246 9.37 17.20 9.89
N PHE A 247 8.61 16.86 10.93
CA PHE A 247 8.91 15.75 11.84
C PHE A 247 8.85 14.41 11.10
N LEU A 248 7.73 14.16 10.39
CA LEU A 248 7.51 12.93 9.62
C LEU A 248 8.50 12.76 8.46
N ILE A 249 8.96 13.85 7.84
CA ILE A 249 9.99 13.80 6.77
C ILE A 249 11.40 13.77 7.33
N GLY A 250 11.67 14.42 8.46
CA GLY A 250 12.97 14.48 9.08
C GLY A 250 13.42 13.12 9.61
N GLN A 251 12.59 12.44 10.42
CA GLN A 251 12.92 11.08 10.88
C GLN A 251 13.09 10.11 9.70
N ARG A 252 12.26 10.24 8.66
CA ARG A 252 12.39 9.47 7.42
C ARG A 252 13.74 9.74 6.71
N MET A 253 14.20 10.98 6.71
CA MET A 253 15.46 11.39 6.10
C MET A 253 16.68 10.95 6.89
N ASN A 254 16.62 10.97 8.23
CA ASN A 254 17.68 10.44 9.09
C ASN A 254 17.76 8.90 9.02
N ARG A 255 16.68 8.26 8.55
CA ARG A 255 16.36 6.82 8.59
C ARG A 255 15.88 6.40 9.98
N GLU A 256 14.72 5.77 10.02
CA GLU A 256 14.05 5.45 11.26
C GLU A 256 14.77 4.32 12.03
N THR A 257 15.09 4.53 13.32
CA THR A 257 15.64 3.47 14.16
C THR A 257 14.57 2.48 14.60
N ASP A 258 14.96 1.26 14.98
CA ASP A 258 14.09 0.26 15.62
C ASP A 258 13.29 0.80 16.81
N ARG A 259 13.89 1.75 17.57
CA ARG A 259 13.26 2.40 18.72
C ARG A 259 12.11 3.30 18.29
N GLU A 260 12.35 4.15 17.29
CA GLU A 260 11.37 5.06 16.72
C GLU A 260 10.26 4.28 16.00
N LEU A 261 10.60 3.27 15.19
CA LEU A 261 9.63 2.39 14.54
C LEU A 261 8.77 1.63 15.56
N LYS A 262 9.34 1.15 16.67
CA LYS A 262 8.54 0.56 17.77
C LYS A 262 7.57 1.59 18.36
N ALA A 263 8.00 2.84 18.57
CA ALA A 263 7.15 3.90 19.10
C ALA A 263 5.98 4.21 18.15
N TYR A 264 6.26 4.42 16.86
CA TYR A 264 5.27 4.60 15.79
C TYR A 264 4.30 3.41 15.66
N CYS A 265 4.78 2.18 15.87
CA CYS A 265 3.96 0.97 15.76
C CYS A 265 2.92 0.85 16.89
N LEU A 266 3.28 1.28 18.10
CA LEU A 266 2.48 1.08 19.32
C LEU A 266 1.79 2.36 19.84
N ALA A 267 1.92 3.49 19.15
CA ALA A 267 1.43 4.79 19.65
C ALA A 267 -0.11 4.85 19.81
N PHE A 268 -0.83 4.07 18.98
CA PHE A 268 -2.29 4.06 18.88
C PHE A 268 -2.90 2.67 19.15
N ASP A 269 -2.15 1.77 19.80
CA ASP A 269 -2.64 0.43 20.19
C ASP A 269 -3.83 0.48 21.17
N GLY A 270 -3.95 1.57 21.93
CA GLY A 270 -5.03 1.80 22.90
C GLY A 270 -6.09 2.79 22.45
N GLU A 271 -6.09 3.26 21.19
CA GLU A 271 -7.02 4.31 20.70
C GLU A 271 -8.50 3.91 20.88
N HIS A 272 -8.80 2.63 20.76
CA HIS A 272 -10.12 2.03 20.99
C HIS A 272 -10.16 1.07 22.20
N GLY A 273 -9.19 1.18 23.12
CA GLY A 273 -8.97 0.16 24.16
C GLY A 273 -8.31 -1.12 23.60
N PRO A 274 -8.37 -2.26 24.34
CA PRO A 274 -7.71 -3.49 23.94
C PRO A 274 -8.37 -4.15 22.73
N ALA A 275 -7.56 -4.63 21.78
CA ALA A 275 -8.04 -5.36 20.60
C ALA A 275 -8.88 -6.60 20.98
N PRO A 276 -10.08 -6.80 20.40
CA PRO A 276 -10.96 -7.90 20.75
C PRO A 276 -10.39 -9.27 20.34
N VAL A 277 -10.69 -10.30 21.12
CA VAL A 277 -10.12 -11.66 20.94
C VAL A 277 -11.16 -12.62 20.34
N ALA A 278 -10.89 -13.12 19.13
CA ALA A 278 -11.70 -14.08 18.38
C ALA A 278 -11.44 -15.54 18.81
N ASN A 279 -12.51 -16.33 18.87
CA ASN A 279 -12.51 -17.75 19.24
C ASN A 279 -12.17 -18.65 18.03
N ILE A 280 -10.95 -18.48 17.48
CA ILE A 280 -10.47 -19.12 16.26
C ILE A 280 -9.12 -19.84 16.47
N LYS A 281 -8.86 -20.91 15.70
CA LYS A 281 -7.64 -21.74 15.83
C LYS A 281 -6.35 -21.01 15.42
N SER A 282 -6.44 -20.11 14.45
CA SER A 282 -5.33 -19.33 13.92
C SER A 282 -5.86 -18.03 13.30
N LEU A 283 -5.02 -17.00 13.27
CA LEU A 283 -5.28 -15.73 12.60
C LEU A 283 -4.01 -15.22 11.93
N THR A 284 -4.05 -15.04 10.61
CA THR A 284 -3.01 -14.31 9.88
C THR A 284 -3.46 -12.89 9.58
N HIS A 285 -2.68 -11.92 10.02
CA HIS A 285 -2.82 -10.51 9.70
C HIS A 285 -2.13 -10.23 8.35
N TYR A 286 -2.80 -9.52 7.44
CA TYR A 286 -2.27 -9.15 6.14
C TYR A 286 -2.08 -7.64 6.02
N GLY A 287 -0.83 -7.20 6.17
CA GLY A 287 -0.40 -5.82 6.03
C GLY A 287 0.27 -5.55 4.69
N GLU A 288 -0.54 -5.40 3.64
CA GLU A 288 -0.08 -4.82 2.37
C GLU A 288 0.43 -3.37 2.57
N PRO A 289 1.30 -2.84 1.69
CA PRO A 289 1.57 -1.40 1.66
C PRO A 289 0.30 -0.62 1.32
N TYR A 290 -0.14 0.26 2.24
CA TYR A 290 -1.42 0.97 2.15
C TYR A 290 -1.54 1.88 0.92
N ASP A 291 -0.42 2.37 0.35
CA ASP A 291 -0.42 3.17 -0.88
C ASP A 291 -0.66 2.37 -2.19
N GLY A 292 -0.83 1.05 -2.06
CA GLY A 292 -1.43 0.17 -3.06
C GLY A 292 -0.56 -0.18 -4.27
N ASN A 293 -1.01 -1.17 -5.05
CA ASN A 293 -0.31 -1.57 -6.28
C ASN A 293 -0.79 -0.73 -7.47
N THR A 294 0.15 -0.17 -8.24
CA THR A 294 -0.14 0.72 -9.38
C THR A 294 -0.01 0.03 -10.75
N ARG A 295 0.40 -1.25 -10.80
CA ARG A 295 0.77 -1.94 -12.06
C ARG A 295 0.25 -3.37 -12.17
N TYR A 296 0.29 -4.15 -11.08
CA TYR A 296 0.13 -5.60 -11.12
C TYR A 296 -1.04 -6.09 -10.25
N PHE A 297 -1.49 -7.30 -10.54
CA PHE A 297 -2.59 -7.99 -9.85
C PHE A 297 -2.31 -8.21 -8.35
N ARG A 298 -3.27 -7.82 -7.50
CA ARG A 298 -3.27 -8.04 -6.04
C ARG A 298 -4.06 -9.30 -5.71
N SER A 299 -3.34 -10.36 -5.35
CA SER A 299 -3.91 -11.67 -5.02
C SER A 299 -4.42 -11.77 -3.58
N THR A 300 -4.02 -10.88 -2.69
CA THR A 300 -4.11 -11.03 -1.22
C THR A 300 -5.54 -11.19 -0.69
N LEU A 301 -6.52 -10.47 -1.24
CA LEU A 301 -7.95 -10.65 -0.91
C LEU A 301 -8.46 -12.07 -1.25
N PHE A 302 -8.03 -12.59 -2.40
CA PHE A 302 -8.45 -13.91 -2.89
C PHE A 302 -7.71 -15.04 -2.17
N VAL A 303 -6.46 -14.81 -1.76
CA VAL A 303 -5.68 -15.71 -0.88
C VAL A 303 -6.37 -15.86 0.49
N ALA A 304 -6.88 -14.77 1.09
CA ALA A 304 -7.61 -14.85 2.34
C ALA A 304 -8.91 -15.66 2.23
N ALA A 305 -9.66 -15.48 1.14
CA ALA A 305 -10.85 -16.30 0.85
C ALA A 305 -10.49 -17.79 0.69
N VAL A 306 -9.38 -18.13 0.00
CA VAL A 306 -8.87 -19.51 -0.09
C VAL A 306 -8.49 -20.08 1.28
N ARG A 307 -7.70 -19.34 2.08
CA ARG A 307 -7.22 -19.82 3.39
C ARG A 307 -8.36 -20.06 4.39
N SER A 308 -9.42 -19.26 4.32
CA SER A 308 -10.62 -19.45 5.13
C SER A 308 -11.36 -20.79 4.86
N CYS A 309 -11.22 -21.38 3.66
CA CYS A 309 -11.86 -22.67 3.32
C CYS A 309 -11.38 -23.86 4.15
N TYR A 310 -10.19 -23.78 4.73
CA TYR A 310 -9.59 -24.80 5.62
C TYR A 310 -9.25 -24.22 7.01
N GLY A 311 -9.98 -23.17 7.40
CA GLY A 311 -10.01 -22.59 8.74
C GLY A 311 -8.82 -21.72 9.12
N GLU A 312 -7.88 -21.45 8.21
CA GLU A 312 -6.79 -20.50 8.46
C GLU A 312 -7.33 -19.07 8.32
N SER A 313 -7.81 -18.51 9.44
CA SER A 313 -8.56 -17.26 9.42
C SER A 313 -7.66 -16.07 9.08
N CYS A 314 -8.20 -15.10 8.34
CA CYS A 314 -7.39 -14.01 7.77
C CYS A 314 -7.98 -12.63 8.07
N LEU A 315 -7.21 -11.75 8.72
CA LEU A 315 -7.55 -10.34 8.90
C LEU A 315 -6.72 -9.48 7.94
N LEU A 316 -7.35 -8.96 6.90
CA LEU A 316 -6.76 -7.95 6.04
C LEU A 316 -6.95 -6.58 6.67
N HIS A 317 -5.95 -5.71 6.55
CA HIS A 317 -6.09 -4.31 6.95
C HIS A 317 -5.44 -3.36 5.94
N GLY A 318 -6.01 -2.16 5.82
CA GLY A 318 -5.65 -1.24 4.75
C GLY A 318 -6.37 0.10 4.87
N VAL A 319 -6.62 0.71 3.71
CA VAL A 319 -7.32 1.99 3.59
C VAL A 319 -7.91 2.14 2.19
N ASP A 320 -8.88 3.05 2.01
CA ASP A 320 -9.55 3.29 0.73
C ASP A 320 -8.75 4.17 -0.23
N TRP A 321 -7.91 5.05 0.27
CA TRP A 321 -7.05 5.87 -0.56
C TRP A 321 -5.81 6.35 0.20
N MET A 322 -4.62 6.24 -0.39
CA MET A 322 -3.37 6.61 0.29
C MET A 322 -2.26 7.09 -0.67
N PRO A 323 -1.68 8.28 -0.41
CA PRO A 323 -0.46 8.76 -1.05
C PRO A 323 0.82 8.01 -0.62
N PRO A 324 1.93 8.10 -1.39
CA PRO A 324 2.10 8.88 -2.62
C PRO A 324 1.89 8.09 -3.92
N LYS A 325 1.59 6.78 -3.86
CA LYS A 325 1.44 5.96 -5.07
C LYS A 325 0.01 6.00 -5.64
N VAL A 326 -1.02 5.98 -4.79
CA VAL A 326 -2.43 5.94 -5.22
C VAL A 326 -2.69 4.70 -6.12
N GLY A 327 -2.23 3.54 -5.64
CA GLY A 327 -2.51 2.25 -6.26
C GLY A 327 -3.87 1.68 -5.86
N ILE A 328 -4.18 0.48 -6.32
CA ILE A 328 -5.33 -0.30 -5.87
C ILE A 328 -5.07 -0.83 -4.46
N THR A 329 -6.09 -0.78 -3.61
CA THR A 329 -6.13 -1.40 -2.27
C THR A 329 -7.29 -2.40 -2.17
N GLU A 330 -7.26 -3.22 -1.12
CA GLU A 330 -8.30 -4.21 -0.82
C GLU A 330 -9.65 -3.52 -0.54
N GLU A 331 -9.65 -2.36 0.14
CA GLU A 331 -10.88 -1.60 0.40
C GLU A 331 -11.52 -1.10 -0.90
N GLN A 332 -10.74 -0.69 -1.90
CA GLN A 332 -11.28 -0.28 -3.21
C GLN A 332 -11.95 -1.47 -3.90
N MET A 333 -11.32 -2.64 -3.91
CA MET A 333 -11.90 -3.87 -4.49
C MET A 333 -13.17 -4.30 -3.75
N LEU A 334 -13.16 -4.27 -2.42
CA LEU A 334 -14.30 -4.64 -1.58
C LEU A 334 -15.48 -3.66 -1.74
N LYS A 335 -15.23 -2.34 -1.70
CA LYS A 335 -16.24 -1.31 -1.99
C LYS A 335 -16.84 -1.49 -3.39
N PHE A 336 -16.03 -1.79 -4.40
CA PHE A 336 -16.50 -2.01 -5.77
C PHE A 336 -17.36 -3.29 -5.90
N MET A 337 -17.03 -4.35 -5.15
CA MET A 337 -17.84 -5.58 -5.09
C MET A 337 -19.08 -5.47 -4.17
N GLY A 338 -19.31 -4.32 -3.52
CA GLY A 338 -20.48 -4.07 -2.68
C GLY A 338 -20.39 -4.64 -1.25
N ALA A 339 -19.19 -4.95 -0.75
CA ALA A 339 -19.01 -5.24 0.67
C ALA A 339 -19.09 -3.96 1.51
N ASN A 340 -19.61 -4.07 2.74
CA ASN A 340 -19.47 -3.00 3.71
C ASN A 340 -18.03 -2.97 4.26
N THR A 341 -17.38 -1.81 4.24
CA THR A 341 -16.02 -1.61 4.78
C THR A 341 -15.97 -0.63 5.96
N HIS A 342 -17.13 -0.21 6.47
CA HIS A 342 -17.28 0.50 7.75
C HIS A 342 -17.46 -0.54 8.87
N LEU A 343 -16.41 -1.34 9.06
CA LEU A 343 -16.38 -2.46 10.00
C LEU A 343 -15.43 -2.14 11.15
N THR A 344 -15.98 -2.04 12.36
CA THR A 344 -15.19 -1.94 13.58
C THR A 344 -14.37 -3.22 13.80
N PRO A 345 -13.30 -3.18 14.62
CA PRO A 345 -12.61 -4.39 15.06
C PRO A 345 -13.54 -5.45 15.68
N MET A 346 -14.64 -5.04 16.33
CA MET A 346 -15.66 -5.97 16.85
C MET A 346 -16.48 -6.63 15.74
N HIS A 347 -16.86 -5.91 14.68
CA HIS A 347 -17.54 -6.51 13.53
C HIS A 347 -16.60 -7.49 12.79
N ALA A 348 -15.31 -7.14 12.70
CA ALA A 348 -14.29 -8.02 12.15
C ALA A 348 -14.10 -9.31 12.97
N LYS A 349 -14.12 -9.24 14.31
CA LYS A 349 -14.16 -10.44 15.18
C LYS A 349 -15.31 -11.37 14.80
N THR A 350 -16.54 -10.84 14.66
CA THR A 350 -17.71 -11.65 14.31
C THR A 350 -17.58 -12.31 12.93
N LEU A 351 -17.00 -11.62 11.95
CA LEU A 351 -16.77 -12.18 10.60
C LEU A 351 -15.62 -13.21 10.55
N LEU A 352 -14.66 -13.13 11.46
CA LEU A 352 -13.60 -14.13 11.63
C LEU A 352 -14.12 -15.41 12.33
N GLU A 353 -15.09 -15.29 13.23
CA GLU A 353 -15.73 -16.41 13.95
C GLU A 353 -16.87 -17.08 13.17
N ASP A 354 -17.32 -16.48 12.06
CA ASP A 354 -18.41 -17.01 11.22
C ASP A 354 -17.90 -18.16 10.33
N GLU A 355 -18.45 -19.37 10.53
CA GLU A 355 -18.02 -20.59 9.85
C GLU A 355 -18.26 -20.59 8.33
N ASP A 356 -19.10 -19.71 7.77
CA ASP A 356 -19.30 -19.51 6.33
C ASP A 356 -18.41 -18.40 5.74
N VAL A 357 -17.69 -17.64 6.58
CA VAL A 357 -16.83 -16.51 6.18
C VAL A 357 -15.37 -16.75 6.53
N GLY A 358 -14.98 -16.77 7.81
CA GLY A 358 -13.60 -17.04 8.27
C GLY A 358 -12.53 -16.01 7.88
N PHE A 359 -12.88 -14.87 7.29
CA PHE A 359 -11.95 -13.77 7.03
C PHE A 359 -12.62 -12.40 7.18
N ALA A 360 -11.83 -11.36 7.48
CA ALA A 360 -12.33 -10.01 7.64
C ALA A 360 -11.40 -8.97 7.01
N TYR A 361 -11.96 -7.80 6.71
CA TYR A 361 -11.21 -6.60 6.34
C TYR A 361 -11.55 -5.46 7.30
N VAL A 362 -10.52 -4.71 7.73
CA VAL A 362 -10.67 -3.52 8.59
C VAL A 362 -9.92 -2.34 7.96
N SER A 363 -10.60 -1.19 7.86
CA SER A 363 -9.97 0.05 7.39
C SER A 363 -9.26 0.78 8.53
N GLN A 364 -8.13 1.43 8.23
CA GLN A 364 -7.43 2.36 9.13
C GLN A 364 -8.39 3.45 9.66
N ARG A 365 -9.40 3.83 8.87
CA ARG A 365 -10.48 4.76 9.26
C ARG A 365 -11.27 4.30 10.49
N GLU A 366 -11.55 3.00 10.59
CA GLU A 366 -12.36 2.41 11.67
C GLU A 366 -11.50 1.94 12.86
N ALA A 367 -10.21 1.66 12.62
CA ALA A 367 -9.31 1.11 13.63
C ALA A 367 -8.42 2.15 14.31
N GLN A 368 -7.91 3.12 13.55
CA GLN A 368 -6.97 4.16 14.00
C GLN A 368 -7.27 5.52 13.31
N PRO A 369 -8.40 6.19 13.63
CA PRO A 369 -8.76 7.52 13.12
C PRO A 369 -7.62 8.54 13.20
N SER A 370 -6.83 8.52 14.28
CA SER A 370 -5.65 9.38 14.46
C SER A 370 -4.64 9.23 13.34
N LEU A 371 -4.40 8.00 12.84
CA LEU A 371 -3.52 7.76 11.70
C LEU A 371 -4.21 8.01 10.35
N TYR A 372 -5.50 7.74 10.24
CA TYR A 372 -6.29 8.04 9.03
C TYR A 372 -6.33 9.55 8.73
N SER A 373 -6.34 10.41 9.76
CA SER A 373 -6.33 11.88 9.62
C SER A 373 -5.17 12.41 8.76
N LEU A 374 -4.03 11.70 8.76
CA LEU A 374 -2.81 12.10 8.04
C LEU A 374 -2.87 11.94 6.53
N ILE A 375 -3.94 11.40 5.94
CA ILE A 375 -4.05 11.15 4.48
C ILE A 375 -3.80 12.43 3.66
N GLY A 376 -4.31 13.58 4.09
CA GLY A 376 -4.08 14.87 3.41
C GLY A 376 -2.62 15.29 3.46
N LEU A 377 -2.05 15.36 4.66
CA LEU A 377 -0.65 15.69 4.88
C LEU A 377 0.29 14.72 4.11
N ARG A 378 -0.03 13.42 4.07
CA ARG A 378 0.70 12.40 3.29
C ARG A 378 0.74 12.68 1.78
N GLU A 379 -0.25 13.38 1.22
CA GLU A 379 -0.21 13.81 -0.19
C GLU A 379 0.79 14.94 -0.38
N HIS A 380 0.72 15.97 0.47
CA HIS A 380 1.59 17.14 0.41
C HIS A 380 3.06 16.81 0.70
N ILE A 381 3.38 15.87 1.58
CA ILE A 381 4.79 15.50 1.85
C ILE A 381 5.42 14.57 0.79
N LYS A 382 4.64 14.05 -0.16
CA LYS A 382 5.07 13.21 -1.32
C LYS A 382 5.79 11.89 -1.00
N LYS A 383 6.07 11.58 0.26
CA LYS A 383 6.90 10.46 0.70
C LYS A 383 6.15 9.59 1.68
N ARG A 384 6.64 8.36 1.84
CA ARG A 384 6.18 7.43 2.87
C ARG A 384 6.78 7.85 4.23
N PRO A 385 5.99 8.33 5.20
CA PRO A 385 6.48 8.62 6.55
C PRO A 385 6.84 7.31 7.30
N PRO A 386 7.44 7.37 8.50
CA PRO A 386 7.72 6.19 9.35
C PRO A 386 6.51 5.25 9.51
N LEU A 387 5.31 5.83 9.63
CA LEU A 387 4.03 5.13 9.70
C LEU A 387 3.78 4.13 8.56
N ALA A 388 4.32 4.38 7.35
CA ALA A 388 4.15 3.48 6.21
C ALA A 388 4.93 2.16 6.33
N THR A 389 5.84 2.07 7.30
CA THR A 389 6.47 0.81 7.72
C THR A 389 5.62 0.12 8.78
N THR A 390 5.08 0.88 9.75
CA THR A 390 4.44 0.33 10.96
C THR A 390 2.94 0.03 10.83
N GLU A 391 2.23 0.68 9.91
CA GLU A 391 0.79 0.44 9.66
C GLU A 391 0.50 -0.96 9.09
N LYS A 392 1.55 -1.66 8.62
CA LYS A 392 1.51 -3.01 8.04
C LYS A 392 1.69 -4.15 9.05
N VAL A 393 1.90 -3.84 10.32
CA VAL A 393 2.16 -4.83 11.38
C VAL A 393 1.27 -4.53 12.58
N GLN A 394 -0.05 -4.48 12.34
CA GLN A 394 -1.06 -4.06 13.30
C GLN A 394 -2.00 -5.22 13.68
N GLN A 395 -2.41 -5.30 14.94
CA GLN A 395 -3.25 -6.38 15.46
C GLN A 395 -4.62 -5.88 15.94
N PHE A 396 -5.47 -5.46 14.99
CA PHE A 396 -6.79 -4.90 15.32
C PHE A 396 -7.78 -5.92 15.91
N VAL A 397 -7.65 -7.21 15.60
CA VAL A 397 -8.35 -8.32 16.25
C VAL A 397 -7.32 -9.37 16.61
N ARG A 398 -7.44 -10.03 17.75
CA ARG A 398 -6.52 -11.08 18.22
C ARG A 398 -7.15 -12.46 18.16
N ALA A 399 -6.35 -13.53 18.19
CA ALA A 399 -6.85 -14.90 18.29
C ALA A 399 -6.73 -15.46 19.73
N LYS A 400 -7.57 -16.43 20.07
CA LYS A 400 -7.28 -17.38 21.16
C LYS A 400 -6.21 -18.41 20.78
N GLY A 401 -6.16 -18.78 19.50
CA GLY A 401 -5.17 -19.68 18.94
C GLY A 401 -3.92 -18.97 18.41
N LYS A 402 -3.34 -19.51 17.34
CA LYS A 402 -2.07 -19.02 16.77
C LYS A 402 -2.20 -17.65 16.08
N GLU A 403 -1.28 -16.72 16.32
CA GLU A 403 -1.22 -15.41 15.64
C GLU A 403 -0.03 -15.34 14.66
N ALA A 404 -0.26 -14.81 13.46
CA ALA A 404 0.76 -14.62 12.42
C ALA A 404 0.59 -13.26 11.71
N VAL A 405 1.64 -12.67 11.15
CA VAL A 405 1.64 -11.35 10.50
C VAL A 405 2.42 -11.38 9.19
N VAL A 406 1.72 -11.36 8.07
CA VAL A 406 2.27 -11.32 6.71
C VAL A 406 2.25 -9.87 6.22
N ALA A 407 3.42 -9.23 6.15
CA ALA A 407 3.55 -7.84 5.72
C ALA A 407 4.26 -7.73 4.36
N GLY A 408 3.78 -6.84 3.50
CA GLY A 408 4.39 -6.56 2.20
C GLY A 408 5.37 -5.40 2.26
N PHE A 409 6.39 -5.43 1.39
CA PHE A 409 7.28 -4.30 1.14
C PHE A 409 7.63 -4.23 -0.35
N TYR A 410 8.03 -3.04 -0.80
CA TYR A 410 8.40 -2.77 -2.20
C TYR A 410 9.84 -2.29 -2.36
N HIS A 411 10.58 -2.17 -1.26
CA HIS A 411 11.94 -1.67 -1.19
C HIS A 411 12.71 -2.47 -0.14
N GLU A 412 13.93 -2.84 -0.48
CA GLU A 412 14.89 -3.52 0.39
C GLU A 412 15.35 -2.62 1.54
N GLY A 413 15.78 -3.23 2.64
CA GLY A 413 16.23 -2.54 3.84
C GLY A 413 15.11 -2.22 4.83
N TYR A 414 14.00 -2.96 4.77
CA TYR A 414 12.88 -2.88 5.73
C TYR A 414 12.46 -4.25 6.29
N GLU A 415 13.05 -5.35 5.80
CA GLU A 415 12.81 -6.73 6.21
C GLU A 415 13.11 -6.91 7.70
N GLU A 416 14.31 -6.55 8.13
CA GLU A 416 14.78 -6.68 9.52
C GLU A 416 13.94 -5.83 10.48
N SER A 417 13.53 -4.62 10.07
CA SER A 417 12.66 -3.75 10.87
C SER A 417 11.24 -4.28 10.99
N LEU A 418 10.67 -4.87 9.93
CA LEU A 418 9.35 -5.52 9.98
C LEU A 418 9.39 -6.76 10.85
N LEU A 419 10.39 -7.63 10.66
CA LEU A 419 10.71 -8.76 11.53
C LEU A 419 10.82 -8.36 13.00
N MET A 420 11.54 -7.27 13.30
CA MET A 420 11.72 -6.75 14.65
C MET A 420 10.38 -6.33 15.28
N LEU A 421 9.50 -5.67 14.51
CA LEU A 421 8.16 -5.31 14.99
C LEU A 421 7.27 -6.55 15.20
N MET A 422 7.26 -7.50 14.27
CA MET A 422 6.51 -8.76 14.37
C MET A 422 6.97 -9.58 15.59
N ARG A 423 8.29 -9.73 15.79
CA ARG A 423 8.88 -10.43 16.95
C ARG A 423 8.39 -9.87 18.28
N ARG A 424 8.11 -8.56 18.35
CA ARG A 424 7.57 -7.86 19.53
C ARG A 424 6.04 -7.93 19.65
N ARG A 425 5.31 -8.01 18.53
CA ARG A 425 3.86 -8.28 18.51
C ARG A 425 3.49 -9.74 18.77
N GLY A 426 4.44 -10.67 18.62
CA GLY A 426 4.27 -12.08 18.92
C GLY A 426 4.08 -12.96 17.68
N GLY A 427 3.49 -12.41 16.62
CA GLY A 427 3.18 -13.14 15.38
C GLY A 427 4.38 -13.42 14.48
N GLU A 428 4.19 -14.44 13.64
CA GLU A 428 5.16 -15.01 12.69
C GLU A 428 5.12 -14.34 11.31
N GLU A 429 6.28 -14.13 10.68
CA GLU A 429 6.35 -13.57 9.31
C GLU A 429 6.15 -14.65 8.23
N GLY A 430 5.50 -14.27 7.14
CA GLY A 430 5.58 -14.93 5.84
C GLY A 430 5.61 -13.90 4.71
N ALA A 431 6.16 -14.25 3.54
CA ALA A 431 6.28 -13.31 2.42
C ALA A 431 4.95 -13.03 1.72
N LEU A 432 4.76 -11.79 1.25
CA LEU A 432 3.54 -11.34 0.61
C LEU A 432 3.75 -11.09 -0.90
N SER A 433 2.80 -11.57 -1.73
CA SER A 433 2.73 -11.28 -3.16
C SER A 433 3.83 -11.93 -4.05
N MET A 434 4.27 -13.15 -3.70
CA MET A 434 5.16 -14.00 -4.51
C MET A 434 4.66 -14.18 -5.96
N THR A 435 5.58 -14.31 -6.92
CA THR A 435 5.30 -14.36 -8.36
C THR A 435 5.66 -15.70 -8.99
N THR A 436 5.03 -16.05 -10.11
CA THR A 436 5.42 -17.16 -11.00
C THR A 436 6.61 -16.83 -11.91
N ARG A 437 7.28 -15.69 -11.70
CA ARG A 437 8.27 -15.16 -12.65
C ARG A 437 9.65 -15.71 -12.34
N VAL A 438 10.31 -16.30 -13.34
CA VAL A 438 11.72 -16.73 -13.22
C VAL A 438 12.61 -15.53 -12.85
N ARG A 439 13.55 -15.75 -11.92
CA ARG A 439 14.54 -14.76 -11.51
C ARG A 439 15.34 -14.29 -12.73
N SER A 440 15.38 -12.98 -12.97
CA SER A 440 16.24 -12.41 -14.01
C SER A 440 17.71 -12.76 -13.75
N PRO A 441 18.45 -13.36 -14.71
CA PRO A 441 19.88 -13.64 -14.56
C PRO A 441 20.71 -12.39 -14.23
N ASN A 442 20.24 -11.22 -14.69
CA ASN A 442 20.91 -9.93 -14.47
C ASN A 442 20.55 -9.27 -13.12
N ALA A 443 19.76 -9.93 -12.25
CA ALA A 443 19.47 -9.47 -10.90
C ALA A 443 20.66 -9.78 -9.95
N SER A 444 21.72 -8.98 -10.11
CA SER A 444 23.00 -9.07 -9.40
C SER A 444 23.11 -8.17 -8.15
N LYS A 445 22.10 -7.33 -7.90
CA LYS A 445 21.98 -6.52 -6.68
C LYS A 445 20.56 -6.64 -6.14
N GLY A 446 20.45 -6.67 -4.81
CA GLY A 446 19.18 -6.72 -4.10
C GLY A 446 18.62 -8.12 -3.87
N LEU A 447 17.43 -8.16 -3.28
CA LEU A 447 16.74 -9.40 -2.91
C LEU A 447 15.87 -9.90 -4.08
N PRO A 448 15.81 -11.22 -4.34
CA PRO A 448 14.90 -11.76 -5.34
C PRO A 448 13.42 -11.42 -5.06
N VAL A 449 12.62 -11.31 -6.13
CA VAL A 449 11.19 -10.93 -6.05
C VAL A 449 10.36 -11.88 -5.17
N ASN A 450 10.80 -13.12 -5.01
CA ASN A 450 10.20 -14.14 -4.15
C ASN A 450 11.11 -14.50 -2.96
N TYR A 451 11.87 -13.53 -2.43
CA TYR A 451 12.63 -13.71 -1.19
C TYR A 451 11.67 -13.76 0.00
N CYS A 452 11.91 -14.71 0.90
CA CYS A 452 11.06 -14.98 2.06
C CYS A 452 11.94 -15.11 3.30
N SER A 453 11.98 -14.06 4.12
CA SER A 453 12.39 -14.17 5.52
C SER A 453 11.21 -14.59 6.40
N GLY A 454 11.53 -15.09 7.59
CA GLY A 454 10.56 -15.15 8.68
C GLY A 454 11.02 -15.93 9.88
N PHE A 455 10.05 -16.28 10.74
CA PHE A 455 10.25 -17.16 11.87
C PHE A 455 8.92 -17.78 12.31
N ARG A 456 8.96 -19.03 12.77
CA ARG A 456 7.81 -19.73 13.37
C ARG A 456 8.10 -20.21 14.79
N SER A 457 7.08 -20.28 15.63
CA SER A 457 7.19 -20.78 16.99
C SER A 457 7.32 -22.29 16.98
N LEU A 458 8.32 -22.81 17.69
CA LEU A 458 8.41 -24.24 17.97
C LEU A 458 7.45 -24.59 19.12
N SER A 459 6.81 -25.75 19.05
CA SER A 459 5.72 -26.16 19.95
C SER A 459 6.18 -26.66 21.34
N VAL A 460 7.47 -26.55 21.67
CA VAL A 460 8.10 -27.18 22.85
C VAL A 460 8.32 -26.18 24.00
N THR A 461 7.19 -25.69 24.54
CA THR A 461 6.90 -25.49 25.99
C THR A 461 7.97 -24.75 26.86
N PRO A 462 7.98 -24.75 28.22
CA PRO A 462 7.91 -23.45 28.91
C PRO A 462 8.96 -23.18 30.02
N ALA A 463 9.67 -22.05 29.93
CA ALA A 463 10.17 -21.31 31.10
C ALA A 463 10.57 -19.88 30.70
N ASP A 464 11.68 -19.75 29.97
CA ASP A 464 12.45 -18.50 29.86
C ASP A 464 12.56 -17.92 28.43
N GLY A 465 11.72 -18.37 27.49
CA GLY A 465 11.66 -17.76 26.16
C GLY A 465 10.79 -18.49 25.14
N VAL A 466 10.28 -17.75 24.15
CA VAL A 466 9.59 -18.33 22.99
C VAL A 466 10.64 -18.80 21.98
N SER A 467 10.86 -20.11 21.91
CA SER A 467 11.77 -20.71 20.92
C SER A 467 11.22 -20.52 19.50
N ARG A 468 12.00 -19.88 18.64
CA ARG A 468 11.59 -19.45 17.29
C ARG A 468 12.57 -19.96 16.25
N GLU A 469 12.12 -20.87 15.39
CA GLU A 469 12.83 -21.29 14.19
C GLU A 469 12.78 -20.14 13.17
N SER A 470 13.91 -19.50 12.89
CA SER A 470 14.00 -18.46 11.85
C SER A 470 14.29 -19.11 10.50
N PHE A 471 13.62 -18.65 9.44
CA PHE A 471 13.85 -19.11 8.07
C PHE A 471 14.23 -17.96 7.14
N ASN A 472 14.95 -18.30 6.07
CA ASN A 472 15.32 -17.39 4.99
C ASN A 472 15.50 -18.22 3.71
N MET A 473 14.72 -17.92 2.67
CA MET A 473 14.78 -18.65 1.39
C MET A 473 14.34 -17.80 0.20
N VAL A 474 14.52 -18.35 -1.01
CA VAL A 474 14.01 -17.78 -2.26
C VAL A 474 13.10 -18.82 -2.91
N VAL A 475 11.81 -18.49 -3.04
CA VAL A 475 10.79 -19.39 -3.58
C VAL A 475 10.78 -19.30 -5.11
N ASN A 476 11.40 -20.25 -5.81
CA ASN A 476 11.22 -20.36 -7.27
C ASN A 476 9.94 -21.17 -7.54
N ALA A 477 8.97 -20.59 -8.26
CA ALA A 477 7.68 -21.24 -8.49
C ALA A 477 7.79 -22.53 -9.34
N SER A 478 8.81 -22.61 -10.21
CA SER A 478 9.20 -23.79 -10.99
C SER A 478 9.38 -25.05 -10.13
N ASP A 479 9.95 -24.88 -8.94
CA ASP A 479 10.40 -25.97 -8.08
C ASP A 479 9.18 -26.65 -7.39
N TYR A 480 8.00 -26.04 -7.53
CA TYR A 480 6.70 -26.51 -7.04
C TYR A 480 5.70 -26.74 -8.19
N GLY A 481 6.19 -26.90 -9.43
CA GLY A 481 5.39 -27.26 -10.60
C GLY A 481 4.56 -26.13 -11.21
N PHE A 482 4.89 -24.85 -10.96
CA PHE A 482 4.28 -23.73 -11.66
C PHE A 482 5.07 -23.32 -12.90
N GLU A 483 4.39 -23.22 -14.04
CA GLU A 483 4.98 -22.73 -15.28
C GLU A 483 5.38 -21.25 -15.18
N PRO A 484 6.57 -20.85 -15.68
CA PRO A 484 7.03 -19.47 -15.69
C PRO A 484 6.07 -18.49 -16.38
N SER A 485 5.55 -17.52 -15.62
CA SER A 485 4.68 -16.47 -16.16
C SER A 485 4.91 -15.09 -15.55
N ASP A 486 4.78 -14.05 -16.38
CA ASP A 486 4.73 -12.66 -15.93
C ASP A 486 3.47 -12.41 -15.08
N THR A 487 3.60 -11.58 -14.05
CA THR A 487 2.46 -11.23 -13.18
C THR A 487 1.46 -10.36 -13.95
N PRO A 488 0.15 -10.71 -13.98
CA PRO A 488 -0.84 -9.97 -14.75
C PRO A 488 -0.86 -8.47 -14.42
N ARG A 489 -0.91 -7.65 -15.47
CA ARG A 489 -1.03 -6.19 -15.33
C ARG A 489 -2.46 -5.76 -15.10
N THR A 490 -2.61 -4.74 -14.27
CA THR A 490 -3.88 -4.13 -13.88
C THR A 490 -3.86 -2.61 -13.92
N ASP A 491 -2.66 -1.98 -13.91
CA ASP A 491 -2.44 -0.56 -14.22
C ASP A 491 -3.48 0.43 -13.65
N ARG A 492 -3.70 0.34 -12.33
CA ARG A 492 -4.67 1.14 -11.53
C ARG A 492 -6.16 0.88 -11.82
N SER A 493 -6.51 -0.21 -12.50
CA SER A 493 -7.89 -0.67 -12.65
C SER A 493 -8.33 -1.57 -11.50
N VAL A 494 -9.37 -1.16 -10.77
CA VAL A 494 -10.05 -1.95 -9.73
C VAL A 494 -10.78 -3.13 -10.38
N THR A 495 -11.53 -2.89 -11.47
CA THR A 495 -12.24 -3.94 -12.22
C THR A 495 -11.29 -5.03 -12.71
N ARG A 496 -10.11 -4.68 -13.24
CA ARG A 496 -9.18 -5.69 -13.77
C ARG A 496 -8.59 -6.58 -12.67
N ASN A 497 -8.41 -6.07 -11.44
CA ASN A 497 -8.03 -6.93 -10.31
C ASN A 497 -9.18 -7.89 -9.94
N ILE A 498 -10.41 -7.39 -9.88
CA ILE A 498 -11.61 -8.19 -9.57
C ILE A 498 -11.87 -9.25 -10.63
N GLU A 499 -11.78 -8.91 -11.92
CA GLU A 499 -11.91 -9.84 -13.05
C GLU A 499 -10.95 -11.03 -12.91
N LEU A 500 -9.66 -10.76 -12.70
CA LEU A 500 -8.60 -11.77 -12.58
C LEU A 500 -8.77 -12.65 -11.34
N GLY A 501 -9.12 -12.04 -10.20
CA GLY A 501 -9.35 -12.77 -8.95
C GLY A 501 -10.61 -13.62 -8.98
N LEU A 502 -11.73 -13.10 -9.49
CA LEU A 502 -12.97 -13.87 -9.62
C LEU A 502 -12.89 -14.93 -10.72
N ALA A 503 -12.08 -14.74 -11.77
CA ALA A 503 -11.76 -15.80 -12.73
C ALA A 503 -10.99 -16.94 -12.06
N ALA A 504 -9.90 -16.60 -11.37
CA ALA A 504 -9.14 -17.57 -10.60
C ALA A 504 -10.02 -18.33 -9.59
N LEU A 505 -10.87 -17.65 -8.81
CA LEU A 505 -11.78 -18.29 -7.85
C LEU A 505 -12.91 -19.12 -8.48
N ARG A 506 -13.08 -19.11 -9.81
CA ARG A 506 -13.94 -20.05 -10.57
C ARG A 506 -13.17 -21.26 -11.12
N GLY A 507 -11.88 -21.42 -10.77
CA GLY A 507 -11.01 -22.47 -11.32
C GLY A 507 -10.44 -22.14 -12.71
N GLU A 508 -10.59 -20.90 -13.21
CA GLU A 508 -9.98 -20.49 -14.49
C GLU A 508 -8.45 -20.43 -14.35
N LYS A 509 -7.77 -21.47 -14.86
CA LYS A 509 -6.32 -21.67 -14.71
C LYS A 509 -5.49 -20.58 -15.41
N GLY A 510 -4.27 -20.35 -14.91
CA GLY A 510 -3.31 -19.39 -15.45
C GLY A 510 -2.80 -18.40 -14.39
N PRO A 511 -2.03 -17.35 -14.78
CA PRO A 511 -1.14 -16.64 -13.87
C PRO A 511 -1.80 -15.91 -12.67
N ALA A 512 -3.12 -15.69 -12.70
CA ALA A 512 -3.87 -15.20 -11.55
C ALA A 512 -4.20 -16.32 -10.54
N TYR A 513 -4.66 -17.47 -11.04
CA TYR A 513 -4.88 -18.70 -10.27
C TYR A 513 -3.58 -19.20 -9.65
N ASP A 514 -2.52 -19.33 -10.46
CA ASP A 514 -1.23 -19.85 -10.03
C ASP A 514 -0.62 -18.99 -8.92
N ARG A 515 -0.74 -17.66 -9.05
CA ARG A 515 -0.35 -16.69 -8.01
C ARG A 515 -1.13 -16.87 -6.71
N ILE A 516 -2.44 -17.10 -6.76
CA ILE A 516 -3.27 -17.29 -5.56
C ILE A 516 -2.90 -18.61 -4.87
N VAL A 517 -2.80 -19.73 -5.61
CA VAL A 517 -2.40 -21.03 -5.05
C VAL A 517 -1.01 -20.95 -4.43
N LEU A 518 -0.02 -20.41 -5.14
CA LEU A 518 1.35 -20.23 -4.65
C LEU A 518 1.39 -19.41 -3.36
N ASN A 519 0.66 -18.29 -3.29
CA ASN A 519 0.67 -17.44 -2.10
C ASN A 519 -0.14 -18.03 -0.93
N ALA A 520 -1.19 -18.82 -1.18
CA ALA A 520 -1.92 -19.50 -0.11
C ALA A 520 -1.08 -20.64 0.50
N GLY A 521 -0.66 -21.60 -0.33
CA GLY A 521 0.05 -22.79 0.15
C GLY A 521 1.45 -22.52 0.68
N MET A 522 2.22 -21.62 0.05
CA MET A 522 3.56 -21.30 0.54
C MET A 522 3.53 -20.52 1.85
N VAL A 523 2.59 -19.57 2.03
CA VAL A 523 2.44 -18.86 3.32
C VAL A 523 2.00 -19.84 4.42
N ASP A 524 1.05 -20.73 4.14
CA ASP A 524 0.65 -21.79 5.09
C ASP A 524 1.83 -22.69 5.50
N HIS A 525 2.68 -23.09 4.54
CA HIS A 525 3.85 -23.91 4.81
C HIS A 525 4.92 -23.19 5.64
N LEU A 526 5.24 -21.94 5.29
CA LEU A 526 6.23 -21.12 6.00
C LEU A 526 5.80 -20.83 7.44
N LEU A 527 4.51 -20.54 7.65
CA LEU A 527 3.88 -20.41 8.97
C LEU A 527 3.68 -21.75 9.68
N GLY A 528 4.00 -22.90 9.06
CA GLY A 528 3.82 -24.22 9.64
C GLY A 528 2.39 -24.50 10.09
N CYS A 529 1.38 -24.08 9.33
CA CYS A 529 -0.03 -24.35 9.60
C CYS A 529 -0.32 -25.86 9.59
N ASP A 530 -1.33 -26.28 10.34
CA ASP A 530 -1.75 -27.70 10.38
C ASP A 530 -2.17 -28.17 8.98
N GLY A 531 -1.62 -29.30 8.53
CA GLY A 531 -1.85 -29.83 7.18
C GLY A 531 -1.12 -29.04 6.08
N ALA A 532 -0.03 -28.35 6.41
CA ALA A 532 0.85 -27.65 5.45
C ALA A 532 2.35 -28.01 5.64
N GLN A 533 2.65 -29.05 6.40
CA GLN A 533 4.03 -29.50 6.68
C GLN A 533 4.80 -29.89 5.41
N ASP A 534 4.13 -30.47 4.42
CA ASP A 534 4.62 -30.60 3.04
C ASP A 534 4.05 -29.48 2.16
N VAL A 535 4.89 -28.90 1.29
CA VAL A 535 4.51 -27.80 0.40
C VAL A 535 3.47 -28.24 -0.61
N ASN A 536 3.58 -29.47 -1.16
CA ASN A 536 2.67 -29.94 -2.21
C ASN A 536 1.25 -30.06 -1.65
N SER A 537 1.10 -30.68 -0.49
CA SER A 537 -0.14 -30.74 0.29
C SER A 537 -0.73 -29.35 0.60
N ALA A 538 0.13 -28.38 0.93
CA ALA A 538 -0.28 -26.99 1.17
C ALA A 538 -0.76 -26.27 -0.12
N LEU A 539 -0.19 -26.61 -1.28
CA LEU A 539 -0.65 -26.10 -2.57
C LEU A 539 -1.93 -26.83 -3.04
N ASP A 540 -2.03 -28.13 -2.85
CA ASP A 540 -3.18 -28.94 -3.28
C ASP A 540 -4.45 -28.62 -2.51
N ARG A 541 -4.39 -28.35 -1.20
CA ARG A 541 -5.54 -27.84 -0.45
C ARG A 541 -6.01 -26.46 -0.93
N ALA A 542 -5.09 -25.62 -1.42
CA ALA A 542 -5.41 -24.34 -2.03
C ALA A 542 -6.00 -24.49 -3.45
N ARG A 543 -5.55 -25.50 -4.23
CA ARG A 543 -6.16 -25.88 -5.51
C ARG A 543 -7.60 -26.38 -5.30
N GLU A 544 -7.82 -27.33 -4.39
CA GLU A 544 -9.14 -27.86 -4.01
C GLU A 544 -10.10 -26.78 -3.50
N ALA A 545 -9.64 -25.87 -2.63
CA ALA A 545 -10.45 -24.77 -2.13
C ALA A 545 -10.98 -23.84 -3.24
N ILE A 546 -10.22 -23.68 -4.32
CA ILE A 546 -10.63 -22.92 -5.51
C ILE A 546 -11.51 -23.77 -6.43
N ASP A 547 -11.05 -24.96 -6.83
CA ASP A 547 -11.66 -25.78 -7.86
C ASP A 547 -13.03 -26.36 -7.45
N SER A 548 -13.25 -26.56 -6.15
CA SER A 548 -14.56 -26.91 -5.59
C SER A 548 -15.51 -25.72 -5.42
N GLY A 549 -15.11 -24.51 -5.82
CA GLY A 549 -15.90 -23.27 -5.73
C GLY A 549 -15.96 -22.62 -4.33
N LYS A 550 -15.56 -23.34 -3.28
CA LYS A 550 -15.66 -22.91 -1.87
C LYS A 550 -15.04 -21.53 -1.63
N ALA A 551 -13.89 -21.23 -2.23
CA ALA A 551 -13.22 -19.93 -2.06
C ALA A 551 -13.99 -18.76 -2.69
N LEU A 552 -14.77 -18.99 -3.74
CA LEU A 552 -15.70 -17.98 -4.29
C LEU A 552 -16.89 -17.78 -3.34
N ASP A 553 -17.46 -18.87 -2.81
CA ASP A 553 -18.56 -18.80 -1.85
C ASP A 553 -18.15 -18.06 -0.57
N ARG A 554 -16.92 -18.25 -0.06
CA ARG A 554 -16.37 -17.48 1.07
C ARG A 554 -16.38 -15.97 0.80
N LEU A 555 -15.93 -15.55 -0.38
CA LEU A 555 -15.90 -14.14 -0.76
C LEU A 555 -17.33 -13.55 -0.90
N LEU A 556 -18.26 -14.32 -1.46
CA LEU A 556 -19.67 -13.92 -1.59
C LEU A 556 -20.38 -13.88 -0.23
N SER A 557 -20.09 -14.82 0.67
CA SER A 557 -20.54 -14.80 2.06
C SER A 557 -19.99 -13.60 2.81
N TYR A 558 -18.70 -13.27 2.69
CA TYR A 558 -18.14 -12.05 3.29
C TYR A 558 -18.86 -10.77 2.81
N ILE A 559 -19.08 -10.62 1.50
CA ILE A 559 -19.84 -9.48 0.93
C ILE A 559 -21.26 -9.43 1.52
N LYS A 560 -21.94 -10.57 1.64
CA LYS A 560 -23.30 -10.68 2.20
C LYS A 560 -23.35 -10.44 3.72
N MET A 561 -22.36 -10.89 4.49
CA MET A 561 -22.34 -10.81 5.95
C MET A 561 -21.84 -9.45 6.45
N SER A 562 -20.87 -8.82 5.79
CA SER A 562 -20.42 -7.45 6.13
C SER A 562 -21.55 -6.42 6.08
N ASN A 563 -22.48 -6.57 5.13
CA ASN A 563 -23.69 -5.75 5.02
C ASN A 563 -24.76 -6.00 6.11
N ARG A 564 -24.53 -6.91 7.08
CA ARG A 564 -25.36 -6.99 8.32
C ARG A 564 -24.99 -5.94 9.36
N PHE A 565 -23.87 -5.23 9.18
CA PHE A 565 -23.35 -4.19 10.06
C PHE A 565 -23.37 -2.80 9.41
N ALA A 566 -24.31 -2.57 8.48
CA ALA A 566 -24.46 -1.36 7.67
C ALA A 566 -25.68 -0.54 8.10
#